data_AF-A0A0B0HDB2-F1
#
_entry.id   AF-A0A0B0HDB2-F1
#
_cell.length_a   1.000
_cell.length_b   1.000
_cell.length_c   1.000
_cell.angle_alpha   90.00
_cell.angle_beta   90.00
_cell.angle_gamma   90.00
#
_symmetry.space_group_name_H-M   'P 1'
#
loop_
_entity.id
_entity.type
_entity.pdbx_description
1 polymer ?
#
loop_
_entity_poly.entity_id
_entity_poly.type
_entity_poly.pdbx_seq_one_letter_code
_entity_poly.pdbx_strand_id
1 'polypeptide(L)'
;MKLMKIIDKAERYINTDERKRKEKRKCLKHVLKKIRRHEKKLEQELENEQDADKQKRIKKRIKLTHAQRKKGLAMLDQLKKKQKKGEVKGK
;
A
#
# COMPACT_ATOMS: atom_id res chain seq x y z
N MET A 1 -16.65 11.70 3.18
CA MET A 1 -16.45 11.23 4.58
C MET A 1 -14.97 10.95 4.83
N LYS A 2 -14.47 11.58 5.89
CA LYS A 2 -13.11 11.57 6.49
C LYS A 2 -12.25 10.34 6.13
N LEU A 3 -11.15 10.57 5.41
CA LEU A 3 -10.05 9.61 5.19
C LEU A 3 -9.59 8.96 6.51
N MET A 4 -9.64 9.74 7.61
CA MET A 4 -9.40 9.27 8.97
C MET A 4 -10.36 8.17 9.43
N LYS A 5 -11.64 8.18 9.02
CA LYS A 5 -12.58 7.08 9.34
C LYS A 5 -12.23 5.79 8.61
N ILE A 6 -11.56 5.88 7.45
CA ILE A 6 -11.10 4.70 6.70
C ILE A 6 -9.85 4.12 7.36
N ILE A 7 -8.95 4.98 7.85
CA ILE A 7 -7.76 4.59 8.60
C ILE A 7 -8.14 4.00 9.97
N ASP A 8 -9.05 4.63 10.70
CA ASP A 8 -9.54 4.14 12.01
C ASP A 8 -10.29 2.81 11.89
N LYS A 9 -11.10 2.65 10.83
CA LYS A 9 -11.67 1.33 10.48
C LYS A 9 -10.56 0.33 10.14
N ALA A 10 -9.53 0.73 9.40
CA ALA A 10 -8.42 -0.18 9.11
C ALA A 10 -7.72 -0.64 10.41
N GLU A 11 -7.48 0.25 11.37
CA GLU A 11 -6.90 -0.06 12.68
C GLU A 11 -7.78 -0.98 13.54
N ARG A 12 -9.06 -0.66 13.69
CA ARG A 12 -10.00 -1.54 14.43
C ARG A 12 -10.11 -2.93 13.81
N TYR A 13 -10.06 -3.01 12.48
CA TYR A 13 -10.13 -4.28 11.78
C TYR A 13 -8.85 -5.09 11.92
N ILE A 14 -7.67 -4.50 12.12
CA ILE A 14 -6.38 -5.22 12.27
C ILE A 14 -6.44 -6.24 13.41
N ASN A 15 -7.24 -6.01 14.45
CA ASN A 15 -7.21 -6.76 15.71
C ASN A 15 -8.03 -8.08 15.75
N THR A 16 -8.88 -8.37 14.76
CA THR A 16 -9.73 -9.60 14.79
C THR A 16 -9.42 -10.59 13.66
N ASP A 17 -9.35 -11.87 14.07
CA ASP A 17 -9.65 -13.11 13.36
C ASP A 17 -8.79 -13.58 12.16
N GLU A 18 -8.43 -14.87 12.13
CA GLU A 18 -7.57 -15.50 11.13
C GLU A 18 -8.15 -15.53 9.72
N ARG A 19 -9.46 -15.73 9.57
CA ARG A 19 -10.12 -15.64 8.25
C ARG A 19 -10.05 -14.22 7.69
N LYS A 20 -10.21 -13.20 8.56
CA LYS A 20 -10.03 -11.79 8.19
C LYS A 20 -8.58 -11.47 7.82
N ARG A 21 -7.56 -12.17 8.35
CA ARG A 21 -6.14 -11.97 7.98
C ARG A 21 -5.83 -12.30 6.51
N LYS A 22 -6.44 -13.36 5.94
CA LYS A 22 -6.28 -13.68 4.50
C LYS A 22 -6.94 -12.62 3.61
N GLU A 23 -8.16 -12.21 3.95
CA GLU A 23 -8.89 -11.13 3.25
C GLU A 23 -8.14 -9.79 3.32
N LYS A 24 -7.59 -9.44 4.50
CA LYS A 24 -6.72 -8.25 4.69
C LYS A 24 -5.52 -8.27 3.76
N ARG A 25 -4.83 -9.40 3.60
CA ARG A 25 -3.70 -9.53 2.68
C ARG A 25 -4.14 -9.40 1.23
N LYS A 26 -5.27 -10.00 0.84
CA LYS A 26 -5.82 -9.86 -0.52
C LYS A 26 -6.13 -8.39 -0.82
N CYS A 27 -6.79 -7.69 0.11
CA CYS A 27 -7.13 -6.29 -0.03
C CYS A 27 -5.87 -5.41 -0.13
N LEU A 28 -4.89 -5.60 0.77
CA LEU A 28 -3.63 -4.86 0.75
C LEU A 28 -2.82 -5.12 -0.54
N LYS A 29 -2.77 -6.37 -1.02
CA LYS A 29 -2.18 -6.71 -2.33
C LYS A 29 -2.91 -6.02 -3.47
N HIS A 30 -4.23 -5.96 -3.42
CA HIS A 30 -5.04 -5.31 -4.45
C HIS A 30 -4.78 -3.80 -4.51
N VAL A 31 -4.72 -3.14 -3.35
CA VAL A 31 -4.36 -1.71 -3.24
C VAL A 31 -2.94 -1.47 -3.75
N LEU A 32 -1.95 -2.29 -3.35
CA LEU A 32 -0.58 -2.18 -3.87
C LEU A 32 -0.50 -2.38 -5.38
N LYS A 33 -1.31 -3.29 -5.95
CA LYS A 33 -1.39 -3.50 -7.39
C LYS A 33 -1.98 -2.28 -8.11
N LYS A 34 -2.98 -1.62 -7.51
CA LYS A 34 -3.53 -0.35 -8.02
C LYS A 34 -2.48 0.77 -7.97
N ILE A 35 -1.76 0.91 -6.86
CA ILE A 35 -0.67 1.89 -6.71
C ILE A 35 0.41 1.66 -7.77
N ARG A 36 0.84 0.41 -7.99
CA ARG A 36 1.83 0.05 -9.04
C ARG A 36 1.34 0.38 -10.44
N ARG A 37 0.05 0.15 -10.74
CA ARG A 37 -0.53 0.52 -12.04
C ARG A 37 -0.58 2.04 -12.21
N HIS A 38 -0.89 2.78 -11.16
CA HIS A 38 -0.91 4.23 -11.21
C HIS A 38 0.50 4.82 -11.38
N GLU A 39 1.49 4.25 -10.70
CA GLU A 39 2.91 4.59 -10.86
C GLU A 39 3.37 4.42 -12.31
N LYS A 40 3.11 3.25 -12.92
CA LYS A 40 3.42 3.01 -14.34
C LYS A 40 2.73 3.97 -15.30
N LYS A 41 1.47 4.34 -15.03
CA LYS A 41 0.76 5.33 -15.85
C LYS A 41 1.42 6.70 -15.76
N LEU A 42 1.80 7.12 -14.54
CA LEU A 42 2.51 8.38 -14.34
C LEU A 42 3.90 8.38 -15.00
N GLU A 43 4.60 7.24 -15.00
CA GLU A 43 5.86 7.08 -15.75
C GLU A 43 5.64 7.22 -17.27
N GLN A 44 4.60 6.57 -17.82
CA GLN A 44 4.25 6.73 -19.23
C GLN A 44 3.80 8.16 -19.59
N GLU A 45 3.04 8.83 -18.71
CA GLU A 45 2.69 10.24 -18.87
C GLU A 45 3.95 11.11 -18.85
N LEU A 46 4.94 10.80 -17.99
CA LEU A 46 6.21 11.52 -17.94
C LEU A 46 7.04 11.36 -19.23
N GLU A 47 7.04 10.17 -19.83
CA GLU A 47 7.77 9.90 -21.08
C GLU A 47 7.20 10.65 -22.28
N ASN A 48 5.88 10.88 -22.31
CA ASN A 48 5.21 11.58 -23.41
C ASN A 48 5.07 13.09 -23.18
N GLU A 49 5.26 13.57 -21.95
CA GLU A 49 5.13 14.99 -21.62
C GLU A 49 6.43 15.74 -21.92
N GLN A 50 6.37 16.75 -22.78
CA GLN A 50 7.52 17.60 -23.14
C GLN A 50 7.61 18.87 -22.27
N ASP A 51 6.57 19.18 -21.50
CA ASP A 51 6.53 20.34 -20.63
C ASP A 51 7.30 20.13 -19.32
N ALA A 52 8.31 20.97 -19.09
CA ALA A 52 9.21 20.85 -17.94
C ALA A 52 8.51 21.02 -16.58
N ASP A 53 7.49 21.88 -16.46
CA ASP A 53 6.77 22.08 -15.19
C ASP A 53 5.90 20.87 -14.86
N LYS A 54 5.16 20.37 -15.86
CA LYS A 54 4.38 19.14 -15.73
C LYS A 54 5.25 17.93 -15.45
N GLN A 55 6.39 17.78 -16.13
CA GLN A 55 7.34 16.71 -15.84
C GLN A 55 7.81 16.74 -14.37
N LYS A 56 8.07 17.93 -13.83
CA LYS A 56 8.49 18.10 -12.43
C LYS A 56 7.37 17.71 -11.46
N ARG A 57 6.12 18.07 -11.75
CA ARG A 57 4.94 17.67 -10.97
C ARG A 57 4.73 16.15 -11.00
N ILE A 58 4.81 15.55 -12.19
CA ILE A 58 4.65 14.10 -12.39
C ILE A 58 5.76 13.35 -11.64
N LYS A 59 7.03 13.75 -11.76
CA LYS A 59 8.15 13.18 -10.99
C LYS A 59 7.92 13.24 -9.47
N LYS A 60 7.41 14.36 -8.95
CA LYS A 60 7.10 14.51 -7.52
C LYS A 60 5.99 13.54 -7.10
N ARG A 61 4.98 13.38 -7.94
CA ARG A 61 3.85 12.46 -7.73
C ARG A 61 4.27 10.98 -7.82
N ILE A 62 5.19 10.64 -8.72
CA ILE A 62 5.83 9.31 -8.78
C ILE A 62 6.58 9.03 -7.48
N LYS A 63 7.43 9.96 -7.00
CA LYS A 63 8.16 9.79 -5.73
C LYS A 63 7.25 9.53 -4.54
N LEU A 64 6.16 10.30 -4.41
CA LEU A 64 5.17 10.10 -3.34
C LEU A 64 4.48 8.74 -3.47
N THR A 65 4.09 8.35 -4.68
CA THR A 65 3.44 7.06 -4.98
C THR A 65 4.37 5.89 -4.66
N HIS A 66 5.65 5.98 -5.03
CA HIS A 66 6.68 4.99 -4.71
C HIS A 66 6.91 4.87 -3.20
N ALA A 67 6.97 6.01 -2.47
CA ALA A 67 7.09 6.01 -1.01
C ALA A 67 5.87 5.36 -0.33
N GLN A 68 4.65 5.65 -0.82
CA GLN A 68 3.41 5.05 -0.34
C GLN A 68 3.41 3.53 -0.57
N ARG A 69 3.88 3.08 -1.75
CA ARG A 69 4.01 1.68 -2.11
C ARG A 69 5.00 0.95 -1.20
N LYS A 70 6.17 1.56 -0.94
CA LYS A 70 7.20 1.00 -0.04
C LYS A 70 6.67 0.84 1.38
N LYS A 71 5.92 1.83 1.89
CA LYS A 71 5.23 1.73 3.19
C LYS A 71 4.20 0.59 3.22
N GLY A 72 3.37 0.46 2.19
CA GLY A 72 2.40 -0.62 2.11
C GLY A 72 3.04 -2.02 2.00
N LEU A 73 4.18 -2.14 1.31
CA LEU A 73 4.97 -3.37 1.28
C LEU A 73 5.57 -3.71 2.65
N ALA A 74 6.09 -2.72 3.38
CA ALA A 74 6.59 -2.92 4.74
C ALA A 74 5.49 -3.38 5.70
N MET A 75 4.28 -2.80 5.61
CA MET A 75 3.12 -3.28 6.38
C MET A 75 2.76 -4.73 6.03
N LEU A 76 2.84 -5.10 4.73
CA LEU A 76 2.57 -6.46 4.28
C LEU A 76 3.61 -7.46 4.82
N ASP A 77 4.88 -7.06 4.87
CA ASP A 77 5.97 -7.86 5.46
C ASP A 77 5.77 -8.04 6.98
N GLN A 78 5.41 -6.98 7.69
CA GLN A 78 5.06 -7.06 9.12
C GLN A 78 3.86 -7.97 9.38
N LEU A 79 2.83 -7.90 8.53
CA LEU A 79 1.67 -8.80 8.58
C LEU A 79 2.03 -10.27 8.31
N LYS A 80 3.11 -10.55 7.56
CA LYS A 80 3.65 -11.90 7.38
C LYS A 80 4.50 -12.33 8.57
N LYS A 81 5.39 -11.47 9.09
CA LYS A 81 6.26 -11.76 10.24
C LYS A 81 5.49 -11.95 11.55
N LYS A 82 4.42 -11.19 11.79
CA LYS A 82 3.51 -11.39 12.93
C LYS A 82 2.81 -12.76 12.91
N GLN A 83 2.75 -13.45 11.76
CA GLN A 83 2.26 -14.83 11.71
C GLN A 83 3.29 -15.83 12.25
N LYS A 84 4.57 -15.71 11.85
CA LYS A 84 5.64 -16.61 12.32
C LYS A 84 5.89 -16.55 13.84
N LYS A 85 5.63 -15.41 14.49
CA LYS A 85 5.77 -15.29 15.96
C LYS A 85 4.54 -15.77 16.75
N GLY A 86 3.42 -16.06 16.08
CA GLY A 86 2.21 -16.59 16.72
C GLY A 86 2.18 -18.11 16.87
N GLU A 87 3.03 -18.85 16.13
CA GLU A 87 3.13 -20.32 16.19
C GLU A 87 4.18 -20.83 17.22
N VAL A 88 4.89 -19.94 17.93
CA VAL A 88 5.99 -20.31 18.86
C VAL A 88 5.64 -20.06 20.35
N LYS A 89 4.39 -19.73 20.67
CA LYS A 89 3.89 -19.77 22.06
C LYS A 89 2.76 -20.78 22.15
N GLY A 90 3.17 -22.05 22.16
CA GLY A 90 2.30 -23.22 22.23
C GLY A 90 3.14 -24.47 22.39
N LYS A 91 4.06 -24.46 23.36
CA LYS A 91 4.65 -25.62 24.01
C LYS A 91 4.83 -25.27 25.47
#